data_AF-A0A0B0IAR3-F1
#
_entry.id   AF-A0A0B0IAR3-F1
#
_cell.length_a   1.000
_cell.length_b   1.000
_cell.length_c   1.000
_cell.angle_alpha   90.00
_cell.angle_beta   90.00
_cell.angle_gamma   90.00
#
_symmetry.space_group_name_H-M   'P 1'
#
loop_
_entity.id
_entity.type
_entity.pdbx_description
1 polymer ?
#
loop_
_entity_poly.entity_id
_entity_poly.type
_entity_poly.pdbx_seq_one_letter_code
_entity_poly.pdbx_strand_id
1 'polypeptide(L)'
;MTLTVYLAGEIHSPWREYFKKQANEHNLPLIFTGPMEDHDRSDQIGEEILGEQPNKVLKDETASSINNLRTQILLSKSDVVIAYFGEKYKQWNSAMDAATAITLNKPVILIRDEKLHHPLKELANKAQLVVETPEQALQALTYVFE
;
A
#
# COMPACT_ATOMS: atom_id res chain seq x y z
N MET A 1 -22.28 6.19 1.52
CA MET A 1 -21.08 6.13 0.65
C MET A 1 -20.19 5.01 1.17
N THR A 2 -19.53 4.26 0.30
CA THR A 2 -18.54 3.23 0.68
C THR A 2 -17.23 3.58 -0.01
N LEU A 3 -16.11 3.54 0.70
CA LEU A 3 -14.80 3.85 0.14
C LEU A 3 -13.94 2.60 0.03
N THR A 4 -13.26 2.45 -1.10
CA THR A 4 -12.22 1.44 -1.31
C THR A 4 -10.87 2.01 -0.92
N VAL A 5 -10.23 1.44 0.09
CA VAL A 5 -8.93 1.87 0.62
C VAL A 5 -7.85 0.88 0.18
N TYR A 6 -6.86 1.36 -0.58
CA TYR A 6 -5.67 0.56 -0.90
C TYR A 6 -4.60 0.74 0.18
N LEU A 7 -4.24 -0.33 0.87
CA LEU A 7 -3.26 -0.35 1.96
C LEU A 7 -1.85 -0.71 1.43
N ALA A 8 -1.16 0.28 0.89
CA ALA A 8 0.27 0.18 0.57
C ALA A 8 1.11 0.22 1.87
N GLY A 9 2.24 -0.47 1.88
CA GLY A 9 3.15 -0.44 3.02
C GLY A 9 3.88 -1.75 3.30
N GLU A 10 4.68 -1.76 4.34
CA GLU A 10 5.46 -2.94 4.76
C GLU A 10 4.55 -4.12 5.11
N ILE A 11 5.06 -5.34 4.93
CA ILE A 11 4.34 -6.61 5.13
C ILE A 11 4.89 -7.42 6.31
N HIS A 12 5.83 -6.84 7.07
CA HIS A 12 6.56 -7.49 8.15
C HIS A 12 5.96 -7.22 9.54
N SER A 13 4.91 -6.40 9.63
CA SER A 13 4.13 -6.17 10.83
C SER A 13 2.63 -6.39 10.58
N PRO A 14 1.85 -6.67 11.64
CA PRO A 14 0.40 -6.87 11.57
C PRO A 14 -0.41 -5.56 11.42
N TRP A 15 0.21 -4.43 11.05
CA TRP A 15 -0.46 -3.13 11.05
C TRP A 15 -1.75 -3.08 10.22
N ARG A 16 -1.79 -3.78 9.07
CA ARG A 16 -3.00 -3.86 8.23
C ARG A 16 -4.15 -4.53 8.94
N GLU A 17 -3.89 -5.61 9.66
CA GLU A 17 -4.92 -6.35 10.39
C GLU A 17 -5.47 -5.51 11.55
N TYR A 18 -4.60 -4.80 12.26
CA TYR A 18 -5.03 -3.86 13.28
C TYR A 18 -5.83 -2.70 12.69
N PHE A 19 -5.39 -2.11 11.59
CA PHE A 19 -6.10 -1.03 10.90
C PHE A 19 -7.50 -1.44 10.45
N LYS A 20 -7.61 -2.61 9.78
CA LYS A 20 -8.89 -3.19 9.35
C LYS A 20 -9.81 -3.45 10.55
N LYS A 21 -9.26 -4.00 11.64
CA LYS A 21 -10.02 -4.26 12.87
C LYS A 21 -10.58 -2.97 13.47
N GLN A 22 -9.74 -1.94 13.63
CA GLN A 22 -10.17 -0.65 14.16
C GLN A 22 -11.25 -0.02 13.27
N ALA A 23 -11.07 -0.01 11.95
CA ALA A 23 -12.10 0.49 11.02
C ALA A 23 -13.46 -0.21 11.19
N ASN A 24 -13.44 -1.53 11.38
CA ASN A 24 -14.65 -2.32 11.63
C ASN A 24 -15.28 -2.00 12.99
N GLU A 25 -14.48 -1.82 14.05
CA GLU A 25 -14.97 -1.41 15.38
C GLU A 25 -15.67 -0.04 15.34
N HIS A 26 -15.21 0.85 14.47
CA HIS A 26 -15.83 2.15 14.20
C HIS A 26 -17.00 2.11 13.19
N ASN A 27 -17.38 0.92 12.70
CA ASN A 27 -18.42 0.73 11.68
C ASN A 27 -18.22 1.57 10.42
N LEU A 28 -16.97 1.84 10.03
CA LEU A 28 -16.70 2.62 8.83
C LEU A 28 -17.03 1.79 7.58
N PRO A 29 -17.75 2.35 6.58
CA PRO A 29 -18.10 1.62 5.36
C PRO A 29 -16.90 1.58 4.40
N LEU A 30 -15.85 0.84 4.77
CA LEU A 30 -14.59 0.71 4.05
C LEU A 30 -14.42 -0.69 3.44
N ILE A 31 -13.94 -0.74 2.20
CA ILE A 31 -13.47 -1.96 1.54
C ILE A 31 -11.95 -1.89 1.44
N PHE A 32 -11.24 -2.90 1.93
CA PHE A 32 -9.79 -2.91 1.91
C PHE A 32 -9.24 -3.74 0.76
N THR A 33 -8.22 -3.20 0.12
CA THR A 33 -7.41 -3.84 -0.91
C THR A 33 -5.93 -3.50 -0.66
N GLY A 34 -5.00 -4.18 -1.32
CA GLY A 34 -3.56 -3.94 -1.13
C GLY A 34 -2.72 -4.85 -2.02
N PRO A 35 -1.39 -4.80 -1.91
CA PRO A 35 -0.46 -5.67 -2.63
C PRO A 35 -0.64 -7.15 -2.22
N MET A 36 0.09 -8.07 -2.87
CA MET A 36 0.18 -9.45 -2.39
C MET A 36 1.01 -9.45 -1.10
N GLU A 37 0.40 -9.84 0.02
CA GLU A 37 1.05 -9.81 1.33
C GLU A 37 1.84 -11.10 1.63
N ASP A 38 1.52 -12.18 0.92
CA ASP A 38 2.26 -13.45 0.97
C ASP A 38 3.51 -13.36 0.08
N HIS A 39 4.68 -13.33 0.73
CA HIS A 39 5.97 -13.17 0.07
C HIS A 39 6.30 -14.35 -0.84
N ASP A 40 6.10 -15.58 -0.37
CA ASP A 40 6.44 -16.79 -1.13
C ASP A 40 5.57 -16.86 -2.38
N ARG A 41 4.27 -16.56 -2.25
CA ARG A 41 3.37 -16.48 -3.39
C ARG A 41 3.74 -15.33 -4.33
N SER A 42 4.10 -14.17 -3.80
CA SER A 42 4.51 -13.01 -4.59
C SER A 42 5.74 -13.32 -5.46
N ASP A 43 6.70 -14.06 -4.93
CA ASP A 43 7.94 -14.43 -5.64
C ASP A 43 7.73 -15.55 -6.68
N GLN A 44 6.75 -16.42 -6.44
CA GLN A 44 6.50 -17.59 -7.29
C GLN A 44 5.45 -17.35 -8.39
N ILE A 45 4.62 -16.30 -8.26
CA ILE A 45 3.47 -16.07 -9.14
C ILE A 45 3.82 -16.02 -10.63
N GLY A 46 5.02 -15.54 -10.97
CA GLY A 46 5.54 -15.54 -12.35
C GLY A 46 5.58 -16.95 -12.94
N GLU A 47 6.19 -17.88 -12.20
CA GLU A 47 6.36 -19.27 -12.63
C GLU A 47 5.06 -20.08 -12.50
N GLU A 48 4.22 -19.77 -11.52
CA GLU A 48 2.89 -20.39 -11.39
C GLU A 48 2.01 -20.15 -12.64
N ILE A 49 2.13 -18.98 -13.27
CA ILE A 49 1.28 -18.57 -14.40
C ILE A 49 1.94 -18.83 -15.75
N LEU A 50 3.25 -18.51 -15.88
CA LEU A 50 3.96 -18.55 -17.17
C LEU A 50 4.90 -19.76 -17.31
N GLY A 51 5.00 -20.61 -16.28
CA GLY A 51 5.92 -21.73 -16.22
C GLY A 51 7.32 -21.35 -15.73
N GLU A 52 8.16 -22.34 -15.49
CA GLU A 52 9.53 -22.18 -14.99
C GLU A 52 10.34 -21.20 -15.85
N GLN A 53 11.03 -20.24 -15.21
CA GLN A 53 11.80 -19.24 -15.92
C GLN A 53 13.26 -19.67 -16.11
N PRO A 54 13.92 -19.28 -17.20
CA PRO A 54 15.27 -19.75 -17.53
C PRO A 54 16.35 -19.39 -16.51
N ASN A 55 16.12 -18.35 -15.70
CA ASN A 55 17.03 -17.90 -14.66
C ASN A 55 16.30 -17.04 -13.62
N LYS A 56 16.99 -16.75 -12.51
CA LYS A 56 16.45 -15.98 -11.39
C LYS A 56 16.04 -14.55 -11.75
N VAL A 57 16.74 -13.90 -12.68
CA VAL A 57 16.39 -12.53 -13.11
C VAL A 57 15.04 -12.54 -13.82
N LEU A 58 14.84 -13.46 -14.75
CA LEU A 58 13.56 -13.61 -15.47
C LEU A 58 12.43 -14.08 -14.54
N LYS A 59 12.74 -14.90 -13.53
CA LYS A 59 11.80 -15.23 -12.45
C LYS A 59 11.31 -13.96 -11.75
N ASP A 60 12.22 -13.11 -11.30
CA ASP A 60 11.88 -11.87 -10.59
C ASP A 60 11.14 -10.87 -11.51
N GLU A 61 11.54 -10.74 -12.78
CA GLU A 61 10.88 -9.86 -13.76
C GLU A 61 9.44 -10.30 -14.06
N THR A 62 9.21 -11.61 -14.21
CA THR A 62 7.86 -12.15 -14.46
C THR A 62 6.97 -12.04 -13.22
N ALA A 63 7.49 -12.37 -12.04
CA ALA A 63 6.79 -12.16 -10.77
C ALA A 63 6.42 -10.68 -10.59
N SER A 64 7.37 -9.77 -10.83
CA SER A 64 7.14 -8.32 -10.75
C SER A 64 6.09 -7.86 -11.73
N SER A 65 6.12 -8.32 -12.98
CA SER A 65 5.16 -7.92 -14.02
C SER A 65 3.72 -8.27 -13.65
N ILE A 66 3.50 -9.45 -13.06
CA ILE A 66 2.18 -9.90 -12.63
C ILE A 66 1.71 -9.15 -11.38
N ASN A 67 2.61 -8.93 -10.41
CA ASN A 67 2.28 -8.13 -9.23
C ASN A 67 1.97 -6.67 -9.61
N ASN A 68 2.71 -6.08 -10.56
CA ASN A 68 2.45 -4.74 -11.08
C ASN A 68 1.08 -4.65 -11.77
N LEU A 69 0.68 -5.66 -12.55
CA LEU A 69 -0.67 -5.74 -13.12
C LEU A 69 -1.74 -5.72 -12.02
N ARG A 70 -1.57 -6.56 -10.98
CA ARG A 70 -2.51 -6.64 -9.85
C ARG A 70 -2.60 -5.31 -9.11
N THR A 71 -1.45 -4.71 -8.78
CA THR A 71 -1.37 -3.40 -8.12
C THR A 71 -2.05 -2.32 -8.96
N GLN A 72 -1.76 -2.24 -10.26
CA GLN A 72 -2.37 -1.24 -11.15
C GLN A 72 -3.90 -1.35 -11.15
N ILE A 73 -4.44 -2.56 -11.24
CA ILE A 73 -5.90 -2.78 -11.23
C ILE A 73 -6.51 -2.36 -9.89
N LEU A 74 -5.91 -2.78 -8.78
CA LEU A 74 -6.48 -2.58 -7.45
C LEU A 74 -6.34 -1.15 -6.96
N LEU A 75 -5.18 -0.53 -7.22
CA LEU A 75 -4.90 0.86 -6.86
C LEU A 75 -5.71 1.83 -7.73
N SER A 76 -5.87 1.57 -9.03
CA SER A 76 -6.71 2.42 -9.89
C SER A 76 -8.19 2.40 -9.49
N LYS A 77 -8.66 1.29 -8.91
CA LYS A 77 -10.03 1.12 -8.41
C LYS A 77 -10.25 1.61 -6.97
N SER A 78 -9.21 2.04 -6.27
CA SER A 78 -9.37 2.59 -4.92
C SER A 78 -9.80 4.06 -4.94
N ASP A 79 -10.49 4.47 -3.89
CA ASP A 79 -10.90 5.86 -3.66
C ASP A 79 -9.84 6.63 -2.89
N VAL A 80 -9.06 5.94 -2.05
CA VAL A 80 -7.96 6.50 -1.26
C VAL A 80 -6.84 5.46 -1.12
N VAL A 81 -5.60 5.93 -1.00
CA VAL A 81 -4.42 5.10 -0.75
C VAL A 81 -3.81 5.48 0.58
N ILE A 82 -3.54 4.48 1.43
CA ILE A 82 -2.73 4.65 2.63
C ILE A 82 -1.38 4.01 2.35
N ALA A 83 -0.30 4.76 2.52
CA ALA A 83 1.06 4.28 2.35
C ALA A 83 1.80 4.30 3.69
N TYR A 84 1.95 3.12 4.31
CA TYR A 84 2.63 2.97 5.59
C TYR A 84 4.12 2.62 5.43
N PHE A 85 4.98 3.46 6.01
CA PHE A 85 6.43 3.27 6.02
C PHE A 85 6.94 2.93 7.41
N GLY A 86 7.45 1.71 7.59
CA GLY A 86 8.16 1.23 8.77
C GLY A 86 9.67 1.50 8.70
N GLU A 87 10.36 1.33 9.83
CA GLU A 87 11.76 1.77 9.98
C GLU A 87 12.81 0.76 9.47
N LYS A 88 12.50 -0.53 9.52
CA LYS A 88 13.52 -1.59 9.43
C LYS A 88 13.99 -1.86 8.00
N TYR A 89 13.09 -1.80 7.03
CA TYR A 89 13.37 -2.24 5.66
C TYR A 89 13.17 -1.11 4.66
N LYS A 90 13.96 -1.14 3.58
CA LYS A 90 13.77 -0.23 2.46
C LYS A 90 12.52 -0.64 1.69
N GLN A 91 11.48 0.20 1.72
CA GLN A 91 10.17 -0.10 1.14
C GLN A 91 9.98 0.50 -0.24
N TRP A 92 10.79 0.05 -1.20
CA TRP A 92 10.74 0.55 -2.58
C TRP A 92 9.37 0.34 -3.24
N ASN A 93 8.74 -0.82 -2.98
CA ASN A 93 7.41 -1.12 -3.51
C ASN A 93 6.36 -0.16 -2.95
N SER A 94 6.40 0.14 -1.65
CA SER A 94 5.47 1.10 -1.02
C SER A 94 5.69 2.53 -1.53
N ALA A 95 6.94 2.92 -1.81
CA ALA A 95 7.25 4.19 -2.44
C ALA A 95 6.72 4.27 -3.88
N MET A 96 6.83 3.17 -4.65
CA MET A 96 6.28 3.07 -6.01
C MET A 96 4.75 3.12 -6.00
N ASP A 97 4.08 2.42 -5.09
CA ASP A 97 2.62 2.47 -4.91
C ASP A 97 2.15 3.90 -4.60
N ALA A 98 2.81 4.58 -3.64
CA ALA A 98 2.49 5.97 -3.28
C ALA A 98 2.69 6.93 -4.47
N ALA A 99 3.81 6.81 -5.20
CA ALA A 99 4.09 7.62 -6.38
C ALA A 99 3.06 7.38 -7.50
N THR A 100 2.66 6.12 -7.70
CA THR A 100 1.65 5.73 -8.69
C THR A 100 0.29 6.31 -8.32
N ALA A 101 -0.11 6.22 -7.04
CA ALA A 101 -1.35 6.81 -6.53
C ALA A 101 -1.41 8.32 -6.78
N ILE A 102 -0.34 9.04 -6.44
CA ILE A 102 -0.21 10.48 -6.72
C ILE A 102 -0.36 10.76 -8.21
N THR A 103 0.31 9.99 -9.06
CA THR A 103 0.25 10.17 -10.53
C THR A 103 -1.15 9.93 -11.09
N LEU A 104 -1.91 9.00 -10.50
CA LEU A 104 -3.30 8.71 -10.83
C LEU A 104 -4.30 9.68 -10.16
N ASN A 105 -3.82 10.74 -9.50
CA ASN A 105 -4.62 11.69 -8.72
C ASN A 105 -5.50 11.02 -7.65
N LYS A 106 -5.02 9.93 -7.05
CA LYS A 106 -5.66 9.31 -5.89
C LYS A 106 -5.24 10.06 -4.63
N PRO A 107 -6.17 10.37 -3.71
CA PRO A 107 -5.83 10.87 -2.38
C PRO A 107 -4.88 9.90 -1.67
N VAL A 108 -3.78 10.42 -1.11
CA VAL A 108 -2.78 9.65 -0.37
C VAL A 108 -2.67 10.13 1.06
N ILE A 109 -2.78 9.20 2.00
CA ILE A 109 -2.36 9.37 3.40
C ILE A 109 -1.04 8.62 3.57
N LEU A 110 0.02 9.36 3.87
CA LEU A 110 1.34 8.78 4.11
C LEU A 110 1.56 8.66 5.62
N ILE A 111 1.82 7.44 6.09
CA ILE A 111 2.13 7.17 7.49
C ILE A 111 3.63 6.91 7.60
N ARG A 112 4.34 7.71 8.39
CA ARG A 112 5.78 7.53 8.63
C ARG A 112 6.21 8.08 9.98
N ASP A 113 7.26 7.47 10.55
CA ASP A 113 7.98 8.07 11.68
C ASP A 113 8.71 9.36 11.27
N GLU A 114 8.99 10.25 12.23
CA GLU A 114 9.77 11.48 12.03
C GLU A 114 11.15 11.19 11.42
N LYS A 115 11.81 10.10 11.82
CA LYS A 115 13.13 9.68 11.28
C LYS A 115 13.10 9.45 9.77
N LEU A 116 11.94 9.13 9.20
CA LEU A 116 11.75 8.94 7.77
C LEU A 116 11.38 10.23 7.03
N HIS A 117 11.43 11.40 7.70
CA HIS A 117 11.13 12.70 7.07
C HIS A 117 11.98 12.97 5.84
N HIS A 118 13.30 12.93 5.97
CA HIS A 118 14.20 13.23 4.86
C HIS A 118 14.03 12.29 3.66
N PRO A 119 14.01 10.95 3.81
CA PRO A 119 13.86 10.05 2.67
C PRO A 119 12.47 10.13 2.01
N LEU A 120 11.44 10.54 2.73
CA LEU A 120 10.06 10.56 2.22
C LEU A 120 9.54 11.97 1.89
N LYS A 121 10.34 13.03 2.05
CA LYS A 121 9.88 14.43 1.90
C LYS A 121 9.20 14.73 0.56
N GLU A 122 9.68 14.13 -0.54
CA GLU A 122 9.12 14.36 -1.88
C GLU A 122 7.74 13.71 -2.05
N LEU A 123 7.55 12.50 -1.51
CA LEU A 123 6.24 11.85 -1.49
C LEU A 123 5.30 12.55 -0.50
N ALA A 124 5.81 12.88 0.68
CA ALA A 124 5.07 13.57 1.73
C ALA A 124 4.52 14.94 1.27
N ASN A 125 5.29 15.70 0.49
CA ASN A 125 4.86 16.99 -0.04
C ASN A 125 3.72 16.87 -1.08
N LYS A 126 3.59 15.70 -1.72
CA LYS A 126 2.55 15.43 -2.71
C LYS A 126 1.34 14.68 -2.16
N ALA A 127 1.46 14.09 -0.97
CA ALA A 127 0.36 13.44 -0.27
C ALA A 127 -0.62 14.49 0.28
N GLN A 128 -1.90 14.12 0.41
CA GLN A 128 -2.92 14.98 1.01
C GLN A 128 -2.72 15.11 2.52
N LEU A 129 -2.22 14.06 3.15
CA LEU A 129 -2.01 14.03 4.59
C LEU A 129 -0.78 13.19 4.93
N VAL A 130 0.02 13.68 5.88
CA VAL A 130 1.12 12.93 6.49
C VAL A 130 0.81 12.78 7.97
N VAL A 131 0.86 11.55 8.46
CA VAL A 131 0.65 11.20 9.87
C VAL A 131 1.75 10.26 10.36
N GLU A 132 1.82 10.05 11.66
CA GLU A 132 2.82 9.18 12.28
C GLU A 132 2.26 7.80 12.61
N THR A 133 0.94 7.69 12.83
CA THR A 133 0.32 6.42 13.22
C THR A 133 -0.86 6.01 12.34
N PRO A 134 -1.15 4.69 12.25
CA PRO A 134 -2.36 4.21 11.56
C PRO A 134 -3.65 4.75 12.18
N GLU A 135 -3.69 5.01 13.49
CA GLU A 135 -4.88 5.55 14.17
C GLU A 135 -5.20 6.97 13.68
N GLN A 136 -4.18 7.81 13.49
CA GLN A 136 -4.36 9.16 12.92
C GLN A 136 -4.89 9.10 11.47
N ALA A 137 -4.40 8.14 10.68
CA ALA A 137 -4.92 7.92 9.33
C ALA A 137 -6.39 7.49 9.36
N LEU A 138 -6.77 6.62 10.30
CA LEU A 138 -8.15 6.18 10.46
C LEU A 138 -9.06 7.33 10.91
N GLN A 139 -8.63 8.16 11.86
CA GLN A 139 -9.36 9.37 12.28
C GLN A 139 -9.61 10.32 11.10
N ALA A 140 -8.62 10.52 10.24
CA ALA A 140 -8.77 11.33 9.04
C ALA A 140 -9.80 10.73 8.07
N LEU A 141 -9.83 9.39 7.91
CA LEU A 141 -10.87 8.73 7.11
C LEU A 141 -12.26 8.83 7.75
N THR A 142 -12.37 8.71 9.07
CA THR A 142 -13.64 8.87 9.79
C THR A 142 -14.25 10.24 9.51
N TYR A 143 -13.44 11.30 9.53
CA TYR A 143 -13.88 12.67 9.25
C TYR A 143 -14.50 12.84 7.84
N VAL A 144 -14.10 12.02 6.86
CA VAL A 144 -14.68 12.05 5.50
C VAL A 144 -16.15 11.62 5.47
N PHE A 145 -16.62 10.90 6.49
CA PHE A 145 -18.00 10.40 6.58
C PHE A 145 -18.94 11.28 7.43
N GLU A 146 -18.43 12.36 8.00
CA GLU A 146 -19.24 13.39 8.68
C GLU A 146 -19.98 14.29 7.66
#